data_AF-A0A7V3L549-F1
#
_entry.id   AF-A0A7V3L549-F1
#
_cell.length_a   1.000
_cell.length_b   1.000
_cell.length_c   1.000
_cell.angle_alpha   90.00
_cell.angle_beta   90.00
_cell.angle_gamma   90.00
#
_symmetry.space_group_name_H-M   'P 1'
#
loop_
_entity.id
_entity.type
_entity.pdbx_description
1 polymer ?
#
loop_
_entity_poly.entity_id
_entity_poly.type
_entity_poly.pdbx_seq_one_letter_code
_entity_poly.pdbx_strand_id
1 'polypeptide(L)'
;MGNSEIGYEERIKWFHEARFGIFVHWGLYAILGRGEWVMYQERIPVDEYAQLAKRFRPRKFDANAWASLAKEAGARYMVLTTRHHDGFCLFDSKVSDFTSVKTAAKRDFVAEYVEALRKAGLKVGFYYSLLDWRFPGYFDREAHPESAKALVEQAHAQVRELMTNYGKIDVLWYDGGWVPGLKQEEIADFWRSRELNAMVRSLQPHILINNRSGLPEDFDTPEQRVAASEPGRAWESCMTIGRGAWGYVHNEPNFRTVPQLIQHLVTAAAGEGNFLLNVGPKPDGTIRREEVTRLQAIGKWLSVNGESIYGSERCPFEAKSVGLTTAKGNNAYVHVFRWPKQGEVTVPGVKNEIKSATVLCTGQKAAVERGTNSRTFLKGLPKTPPDPYDTVIKLELDGKPEAC
;
A
#
# COMPACT_ATOMS: atom_id res chain seq x y z
N MET A 1 -16.53 -25.10 21.08
CA MET A 1 -15.05 -25.07 21.17
C MET A 1 -14.65 -23.61 21.07
N GLY A 2 -14.00 -23.07 22.11
CA GLY A 2 -13.80 -21.63 22.27
C GLY A 2 -12.99 -21.04 21.11
N ASN A 3 -13.54 -20.04 20.44
CA ASN A 3 -12.76 -19.14 19.59
C ASN A 3 -11.84 -18.36 20.53
N SER A 4 -10.58 -18.77 20.66
CA SER A 4 -9.56 -17.84 21.14
C SER A 4 -9.49 -16.71 20.12
N GLU A 5 -9.88 -15.50 20.53
CA GLU A 5 -9.71 -14.30 19.70
C GLU A 5 -8.24 -14.20 19.29
N ILE A 6 -7.96 -14.15 17.98
CA ILE A 6 -6.60 -13.91 17.49
C ILE A 6 -6.23 -12.48 17.93
N GLY A 7 -5.26 -12.34 18.82
CA GLY A 7 -4.85 -11.04 19.36
C GLY A 7 -4.29 -10.12 18.27
N TYR A 8 -4.35 -8.79 18.49
CA TYR A 8 -3.83 -7.79 17.54
C TYR A 8 -2.39 -8.08 17.10
N GLU A 9 -1.50 -8.39 18.06
CA GLU A 9 -0.09 -8.71 17.81
C GLU A 9 0.10 -9.88 16.83
N GLU A 10 -0.74 -10.90 16.93
CA GLU A 10 -0.68 -12.06 16.03
C GLU A 10 -1.15 -11.70 14.61
N ARG A 11 -2.18 -10.84 14.49
CA ARG A 11 -2.71 -10.42 13.18
C ARG A 11 -1.75 -9.48 12.46
N ILE A 12 -1.15 -8.53 13.17
CA ILE A 12 -0.32 -7.47 12.57
C ILE A 12 1.09 -7.94 12.19
N LYS A 13 1.55 -9.07 12.75
CA LYS A 13 2.91 -9.60 12.53
C LYS A 13 3.29 -9.71 11.05
N TRP A 14 2.44 -10.33 10.23
CA TRP A 14 2.76 -10.50 8.80
C TRP A 14 2.89 -9.15 8.08
N PHE A 15 2.13 -8.15 8.53
CA PHE A 15 2.12 -6.82 7.94
C PHE A 15 3.44 -6.10 8.20
N HIS A 16 3.97 -6.21 9.43
CA HIS A 16 5.29 -5.70 9.78
C HIS A 16 6.41 -6.43 9.03
N GLU A 17 6.27 -7.73 8.77
CA GLU A 17 7.23 -8.47 7.94
C GLU A 17 7.17 -8.06 6.46
N ALA A 18 5.97 -7.71 5.97
CA ALA A 18 5.70 -7.49 4.56
C ALA A 18 6.33 -6.22 3.98
N ARG A 19 6.18 -5.08 4.65
CA ARG A 19 6.70 -3.73 4.31
C ARG A 19 6.31 -3.14 2.94
N PHE A 20 6.03 -3.95 1.93
CA PHE A 20 5.75 -3.51 0.57
C PHE A 20 4.55 -4.24 -0.05
N GLY A 21 3.59 -3.45 -0.54
CA GLY A 21 2.40 -3.93 -1.23
C GLY A 21 2.09 -3.15 -2.50
N ILE A 22 1.19 -3.69 -3.33
CA ILE A 22 0.69 -3.02 -4.55
C ILE A 22 -0.77 -2.62 -4.38
N PHE A 23 -1.08 -1.35 -4.63
CA PHE A 23 -2.46 -0.87 -4.75
C PHE A 23 -2.91 -0.95 -6.20
N VAL A 24 -4.18 -1.29 -6.45
CA VAL A 24 -4.78 -1.29 -7.77
C VAL A 24 -6.07 -0.48 -7.79
N HIS A 25 -6.05 0.66 -8.50
CA HIS A 25 -7.24 1.46 -8.78
C HIS A 25 -7.71 1.21 -10.21
N TRP A 26 -8.76 0.39 -10.33
CA TRP A 26 -9.36 0.03 -11.60
C TRP A 26 -10.88 0.03 -11.54
N GLY A 27 -11.52 0.48 -12.61
CA GLY A 27 -12.97 0.65 -12.68
C GLY A 27 -13.39 1.39 -13.95
N LEU A 28 -14.64 1.87 -13.98
CA LEU A 28 -15.20 2.53 -15.16
C LEU A 28 -14.44 3.81 -15.53
N TYR A 29 -13.92 4.53 -14.54
CA TYR A 29 -13.11 5.73 -14.74
C TYR A 29 -11.89 5.51 -15.62
N ALA A 30 -11.38 4.27 -15.71
CA ALA A 30 -10.29 3.95 -16.63
C ALA A 30 -10.69 4.26 -18.08
N ILE A 31 -11.96 4.04 -18.47
CA ILE A 31 -12.45 4.31 -19.84
C ILE A 31 -12.28 5.79 -20.20
N LEU A 32 -12.53 6.69 -19.25
CA LEU A 32 -12.39 8.13 -19.47
C LEU A 32 -10.93 8.59 -19.43
N GLY A 33 -10.06 7.86 -18.72
CA GLY A 33 -8.62 8.07 -18.74
C GLY A 33 -8.18 9.41 -18.16
N ARG A 34 -8.93 9.94 -17.18
CA ARG A 34 -8.67 11.22 -16.50
C ARG A 34 -8.75 11.11 -14.98
N GLY A 35 -8.48 9.92 -14.44
CA GLY A 35 -8.54 9.66 -13.00
C GLY A 35 -9.92 9.26 -12.49
N GLU A 36 -9.94 8.71 -11.29
CA GLU A 36 -11.08 8.10 -10.61
C GLU A 36 -12.11 9.10 -10.08
N TRP A 37 -11.70 10.36 -9.91
CA TRP A 37 -12.58 11.46 -9.48
C TRP A 37 -13.36 12.14 -10.62
N VAL A 38 -13.16 11.71 -11.86
CA VAL A 38 -13.72 12.34 -13.06
C VAL A 38 -15.25 12.51 -13.00
N MET A 39 -15.98 11.54 -12.45
CA MET A 39 -17.44 11.63 -12.32
C MET A 39 -17.85 12.86 -11.49
N TYR A 40 -17.22 13.03 -10.33
CA TYR A 40 -17.51 14.14 -9.42
C TYR A 40 -16.96 15.47 -9.93
N GLN A 41 -15.70 15.49 -10.38
CA GLN A 41 -15.01 16.72 -10.79
C GLN A 41 -15.62 17.36 -12.04
N GLU A 42 -16.06 16.54 -13.00
CA GLU A 42 -16.72 17.03 -14.21
C GLU A 42 -18.25 17.08 -14.07
N ARG A 43 -18.78 16.78 -12.87
CA ARG A 43 -20.23 16.74 -12.56
C ARG A 43 -21.02 15.88 -13.55
N ILE A 44 -20.45 14.74 -13.94
CA ILE A 44 -21.09 13.80 -14.86
C ILE A 44 -22.33 13.23 -14.16
N PRO A 45 -23.54 13.36 -14.73
CA PRO A 45 -24.75 12.79 -14.15
C PRO A 45 -24.62 11.28 -13.94
N VAL A 46 -25.23 10.77 -12.86
CA VAL A 46 -25.18 9.35 -12.48
C VAL A 46 -25.57 8.42 -13.64
N ASP A 47 -26.69 8.71 -14.31
CA ASP A 47 -27.21 7.88 -15.40
C ASP A 47 -26.32 7.92 -16.65
N GLU A 48 -25.65 9.06 -16.90
CA GLU A 48 -24.69 9.20 -17.99
C GLU A 48 -23.43 8.38 -17.69
N TYR A 49 -22.88 8.51 -16.48
CA TYR A 49 -21.71 7.75 -16.07
C TYR A 49 -21.98 6.24 -16.07
N ALA A 50 -23.17 5.82 -15.64
CA ALA A 50 -23.57 4.41 -15.62
C ALA A 50 -23.54 3.76 -17.01
N GLN A 51 -23.67 4.54 -18.10
CA GLN A 51 -23.54 4.01 -19.48
C GLN A 51 -22.15 3.45 -19.78
N LEU A 52 -21.10 3.85 -19.04
CA LEU A 52 -19.75 3.30 -19.18
C LEU A 52 -19.73 1.79 -18.92
N ALA A 53 -20.56 1.27 -18.01
CA ALA A 53 -20.65 -0.15 -17.70
C ALA A 53 -21.15 -1.00 -18.88
N LYS A 54 -21.86 -0.41 -19.85
CA LYS A 54 -22.27 -1.08 -21.09
C LYS A 54 -21.11 -1.31 -22.07
N ARG A 55 -19.97 -0.63 -21.87
CA ARG A 55 -18.79 -0.67 -22.74
C ARG A 55 -17.54 -1.18 -22.04
N PHE A 56 -17.55 -1.33 -20.71
CA PHE A 56 -16.45 -1.89 -19.95
C PHE A 56 -16.27 -3.38 -20.28
N ARG A 57 -15.31 -3.68 -21.16
CA ARG A 57 -14.99 -5.03 -21.65
C ARG A 57 -13.46 -5.21 -21.67
N PRO A 58 -12.84 -5.47 -20.52
CA PRO A 58 -11.40 -5.54 -20.39
C PRO A 58 -10.85 -6.86 -20.96
N ARG A 59 -10.74 -6.93 -22.28
CA ARG A 59 -10.39 -8.14 -23.03
C ARG A 59 -8.98 -8.67 -22.78
N LYS A 60 -8.10 -7.84 -22.23
CA LYS A 60 -6.70 -8.19 -21.93
C LYS A 60 -6.44 -8.30 -20.42
N PHE A 61 -7.49 -8.27 -19.60
CA PHE A 61 -7.35 -8.51 -18.17
C PHE A 61 -6.88 -9.94 -17.90
N ASP A 62 -5.80 -10.04 -17.14
CA ASP A 62 -5.25 -11.28 -16.61
C ASP A 62 -4.76 -11.05 -15.17
N ALA A 63 -5.48 -11.62 -14.21
CA ALA A 63 -5.13 -11.54 -12.80
C ALA A 63 -3.78 -12.21 -12.48
N ASN A 64 -3.40 -13.26 -13.23
CA ASN A 64 -2.09 -13.91 -13.03
C ASN A 64 -0.94 -13.01 -13.48
N ALA A 65 -1.15 -12.20 -14.53
CA ALA A 65 -0.15 -11.22 -14.95
C ALA A 65 0.05 -10.13 -13.88
N TRP A 66 -1.04 -9.66 -13.25
CA TRP A 66 -0.95 -8.71 -12.14
C TRP A 66 -0.24 -9.30 -10.92
N ALA A 67 -0.61 -10.53 -10.51
CA ALA A 67 0.03 -11.22 -9.39
C ALA A 67 1.51 -11.51 -9.66
N SER A 68 1.86 -11.89 -10.89
CA SER A 68 3.23 -12.14 -11.31
C SER A 68 4.08 -10.87 -11.24
N LEU A 69 3.55 -9.74 -11.74
CA LEU A 69 4.23 -8.46 -11.65
C LEU A 69 4.43 -8.02 -10.21
N ALA A 70 3.43 -8.18 -9.34
CA ALA A 70 3.56 -7.84 -7.92
C ALA A 70 4.65 -8.68 -7.23
N LYS A 71 4.72 -9.98 -7.54
CA LYS A 71 5.78 -10.87 -7.04
C LYS A 71 7.17 -10.49 -7.58
N GLU A 72 7.27 -10.21 -8.88
CA GLU A 72 8.49 -9.72 -9.52
C GLU A 72 8.98 -8.42 -8.87
N ALA A 73 8.06 -7.51 -8.55
CA ALA A 73 8.34 -6.26 -7.85
C ALA A 73 8.78 -6.45 -6.39
N GLY A 74 8.69 -7.67 -5.83
CA GLY A 74 8.99 -7.95 -4.44
C GLY A 74 7.86 -7.59 -3.47
N ALA A 75 6.65 -7.32 -3.93
CA ALA A 75 5.52 -7.09 -3.03
C ALA A 75 5.16 -8.38 -2.27
N ARG A 76 4.49 -8.22 -1.12
CA ARG A 76 4.00 -9.34 -0.28
C ARG A 76 2.47 -9.42 -0.23
N TYR A 77 1.82 -8.36 -0.66
CA TYR A 77 0.37 -8.24 -0.68
C TYR A 77 -0.07 -7.27 -1.77
N MET A 78 -1.35 -7.33 -2.13
CA MET A 78 -1.95 -6.29 -2.96
C MET A 78 -3.29 -5.86 -2.36
N VAL A 79 -3.76 -4.66 -2.72
CA VAL A 79 -5.07 -4.13 -2.36
C VAL A 79 -5.80 -3.72 -3.64
N LEU A 80 -6.95 -4.33 -3.94
CA LEU A 80 -7.75 -4.02 -5.13
C LEU A 80 -8.99 -3.20 -4.76
N THR A 81 -9.27 -2.16 -5.54
CA THR A 81 -10.56 -1.44 -5.55
C THR A 81 -11.72 -2.37 -5.92
N THR A 82 -12.36 -3.00 -4.94
CA THR A 82 -13.55 -3.84 -5.17
C THR A 82 -14.75 -2.99 -5.60
N ARG A 83 -14.82 -1.77 -5.06
CA ARG A 83 -15.74 -0.69 -5.39
C ARG A 83 -15.08 0.65 -5.07
N HIS A 84 -15.13 1.61 -5.99
CA HIS A 84 -14.68 2.99 -5.75
C HIS A 84 -15.87 3.93 -5.50
N HIS A 85 -15.63 5.23 -5.34
CA HIS A 85 -16.65 6.25 -5.09
C HIS A 85 -17.75 6.33 -6.16
N ASP A 86 -17.48 5.85 -7.39
CA ASP A 86 -18.49 5.79 -8.47
C ASP A 86 -19.56 4.69 -8.24
N GLY A 87 -19.36 3.84 -7.23
CA GLY A 87 -20.29 2.77 -6.85
C GLY A 87 -20.22 1.52 -7.73
N PHE A 88 -19.36 1.48 -8.77
CA PHE A 88 -19.26 0.32 -9.65
C PHE A 88 -18.50 -0.81 -8.94
N CYS A 89 -19.16 -1.96 -8.81
CA CYS A 89 -18.58 -3.13 -8.15
C CYS A 89 -17.86 -4.02 -9.15
N LEU A 90 -16.60 -4.38 -8.88
CA LEU A 90 -15.83 -5.36 -9.67
C LEU A 90 -16.18 -6.83 -9.37
N PHE A 91 -17.26 -7.05 -8.61
CA PHE A 91 -17.65 -8.34 -8.03
C PHE A 91 -19.18 -8.55 -8.12
N ASP A 92 -19.66 -9.80 -7.99
CA ASP A 92 -21.11 -10.08 -8.07
C ASP A 92 -21.89 -9.71 -6.80
N SER A 93 -22.17 -8.43 -6.61
CA SER A 93 -23.04 -7.99 -5.51
C SER A 93 -24.51 -8.32 -5.76
N LYS A 94 -25.21 -8.89 -4.78
CA LYS A 94 -26.65 -9.17 -4.84
C LYS A 94 -27.51 -7.95 -4.53
N VAL A 95 -26.93 -6.94 -3.86
CA VAL A 95 -27.63 -5.69 -3.48
C VAL A 95 -27.38 -4.52 -4.44
N SER A 96 -26.70 -4.75 -5.58
CA SER A 96 -26.51 -3.75 -6.63
C SER A 96 -26.53 -4.42 -8.01
N ASP A 97 -27.14 -3.77 -8.99
CA ASP A 97 -27.06 -4.18 -10.40
C ASP A 97 -25.94 -3.48 -11.17
N PHE A 98 -25.26 -2.53 -10.52
CA PHE A 98 -24.15 -1.78 -11.09
C PHE A 98 -22.81 -2.50 -10.83
N THR A 99 -22.66 -3.67 -11.45
CA THR A 99 -21.50 -4.56 -11.23
C THR A 99 -20.88 -5.04 -12.53
N SER A 100 -19.61 -5.46 -12.51
CA SER A 100 -18.93 -6.06 -13.66
C SER A 100 -19.59 -7.35 -14.14
N VAL A 101 -20.20 -8.11 -13.23
CA VAL A 101 -20.86 -9.39 -13.52
C VAL A 101 -22.21 -9.19 -14.21
N LYS A 102 -22.97 -8.16 -13.80
CA LYS A 102 -24.31 -7.91 -14.34
C LYS A 102 -24.30 -7.01 -15.57
N THR A 103 -23.19 -6.32 -15.85
CA THR A 103 -23.05 -5.39 -17.00
C THR A 103 -22.27 -6.01 -18.16
N ALA A 104 -21.54 -5.23 -18.97
CA ALA A 104 -20.96 -5.72 -20.23
C ALA A 104 -19.76 -6.65 -20.07
N ALA A 105 -19.06 -6.59 -18.93
CA ALA A 105 -17.88 -7.40 -18.67
C ALA A 105 -18.24 -8.88 -18.42
N LYS A 106 -19.37 -9.16 -17.75
CA LYS A 106 -19.86 -10.49 -17.39
C LYS A 106 -18.81 -11.35 -16.66
N ARG A 107 -17.99 -10.71 -15.83
CA ARG A 107 -16.87 -11.33 -15.10
C ARG A 107 -16.79 -10.81 -13.67
N ASP A 108 -16.44 -11.70 -12.76
CA ASP A 108 -16.12 -11.37 -11.38
C ASP A 108 -14.61 -11.18 -11.25
N PHE A 109 -14.16 -9.94 -11.36
CA PHE A 109 -12.74 -9.63 -11.37
C PHE A 109 -12.11 -9.77 -9.98
N VAL A 110 -12.91 -9.62 -8.92
CA VAL A 110 -12.45 -9.82 -7.54
C VAL A 110 -12.18 -11.30 -7.28
N ALA A 111 -13.04 -12.21 -7.74
CA ALA A 111 -12.79 -13.66 -7.65
C ALA A 111 -11.50 -14.07 -8.36
N GLU A 112 -11.32 -13.63 -9.62
CA GLU A 112 -10.11 -13.92 -10.41
C GLU A 112 -8.84 -13.35 -9.76
N TYR A 113 -8.92 -12.14 -9.22
CA TYR A 113 -7.84 -11.49 -8.45
C TYR A 113 -7.45 -12.32 -7.23
N VAL A 114 -8.43 -12.72 -6.41
CA VAL A 114 -8.18 -13.49 -5.19
C VAL A 114 -7.51 -14.83 -5.50
N GLU A 115 -7.99 -15.54 -6.54
CA GLU A 115 -7.41 -16.82 -6.97
C GLU A 115 -5.94 -16.66 -7.40
N ALA A 116 -5.67 -15.67 -8.25
CA ALA A 116 -4.32 -15.41 -8.75
C ALA A 116 -3.33 -15.06 -7.62
N LEU A 117 -3.74 -14.24 -6.66
CA LEU A 117 -2.89 -13.87 -5.52
C LEU A 117 -2.58 -15.05 -4.61
N ARG A 118 -3.59 -15.87 -4.29
CA ARG A 118 -3.40 -17.08 -3.49
C ARG A 118 -2.44 -18.04 -4.15
N LYS A 119 -2.59 -18.26 -5.46
CA LYS A 119 -1.67 -19.07 -6.27
C LYS A 119 -0.24 -18.51 -6.25
N ALA A 120 -0.10 -17.18 -6.23
CA ALA A 120 1.20 -16.51 -6.18
C ALA A 120 1.83 -16.49 -4.77
N GLY A 121 1.07 -16.83 -3.72
CA GLY A 121 1.49 -16.74 -2.31
C GLY A 121 1.44 -15.31 -1.74
N LEU A 122 0.66 -14.41 -2.35
CA LEU A 122 0.47 -13.04 -1.91
C LEU A 122 -0.74 -12.93 -0.98
N LYS A 123 -0.66 -12.01 0.00
CA LYS A 123 -1.82 -11.65 0.83
C LYS A 123 -2.82 -10.82 0.05
N VAL A 124 -4.09 -11.01 0.35
CA VAL A 124 -5.23 -10.45 -0.39
C VAL A 124 -5.82 -9.27 0.39
N GLY A 125 -5.87 -8.11 -0.25
CA GLY A 125 -6.48 -6.92 0.31
C GLY A 125 -7.61 -6.39 -0.56
N PHE A 126 -8.68 -5.95 0.08
CA PHE A 126 -9.80 -5.28 -0.57
C PHE A 126 -9.85 -3.83 -0.15
N TYR A 127 -9.81 -2.93 -1.13
CA TYR A 127 -10.28 -1.58 -0.94
C TYR A 127 -11.78 -1.54 -1.13
N TYR A 128 -12.45 -0.81 -0.25
CA TYR A 128 -13.87 -0.57 -0.32
C TYR A 128 -14.17 0.89 0.02
N SER A 129 -14.69 1.63 -0.95
CA SER A 129 -15.20 2.96 -0.65
C SER A 129 -16.53 2.87 0.09
N LEU A 130 -16.68 3.51 1.25
CA LEU A 130 -17.95 3.71 1.95
C LEU A 130 -18.87 4.67 1.17
N LEU A 131 -18.29 5.77 0.69
CA LEU A 131 -18.88 6.69 -0.28
C LEU A 131 -19.38 5.97 -1.55
N ASP A 132 -20.54 6.40 -2.03
CA ASP A 132 -21.08 6.08 -3.35
C ASP A 132 -21.82 7.31 -3.89
N TRP A 133 -21.28 7.94 -4.94
CA TRP A 133 -21.80 9.19 -5.51
C TRP A 133 -23.20 9.06 -6.11
N ARG A 134 -23.72 7.85 -6.25
CA ARG A 134 -25.09 7.60 -6.76
C ARG A 134 -26.15 7.90 -5.71
N PHE A 135 -25.78 8.04 -4.44
CA PHE A 135 -26.70 8.26 -3.33
C PHE A 135 -26.76 9.75 -2.95
N PRO A 136 -27.86 10.47 -3.26
CA PRO A 136 -27.98 11.89 -2.92
C PRO A 136 -27.90 12.17 -1.41
N GLY A 137 -28.32 11.22 -0.57
CA GLY A 137 -28.22 11.32 0.89
C GLY A 137 -26.80 11.38 1.46
N TYR A 138 -25.79 11.07 0.65
CA TYR A 138 -24.40 11.35 1.02
C TYR A 138 -24.10 12.86 1.05
N PHE A 139 -24.62 13.61 0.08
CA PHE A 139 -24.38 15.04 -0.07
C PHE A 139 -25.32 15.87 0.81
N ASP A 140 -26.58 15.45 0.91
CA ASP A 140 -27.60 16.12 1.72
C ASP A 140 -28.47 15.08 2.44
N ARG A 141 -28.09 14.79 3.68
CA ARG A 141 -28.74 13.78 4.53
C ARG A 141 -30.08 14.25 5.08
N GLU A 142 -30.29 15.57 5.20
CA GLU A 142 -31.51 16.15 5.74
C GLU A 142 -32.61 16.14 4.68
N ALA A 143 -32.26 16.48 3.44
CA ALA A 143 -33.18 16.40 2.31
C ALA A 143 -33.44 14.96 1.84
N HIS A 144 -32.46 14.05 2.01
CA HIS A 144 -32.53 12.67 1.51
C HIS A 144 -32.18 11.60 2.57
N PRO A 145 -32.90 11.53 3.70
CA PRO A 145 -32.57 10.63 4.82
C PRO A 145 -32.66 9.15 4.43
N GLU A 146 -33.67 8.74 3.65
CA GLU A 146 -33.80 7.35 3.19
C GLU A 146 -32.67 6.95 2.23
N SER A 147 -32.18 7.89 1.41
CA SER A 147 -31.01 7.64 0.57
C SER A 147 -29.75 7.48 1.41
N ALA A 148 -29.58 8.24 2.49
CA ALA A 148 -28.45 8.11 3.39
C ALA A 148 -28.48 6.76 4.12
N LYS A 149 -29.65 6.34 4.58
CA LYS A 149 -29.86 5.01 5.19
C LYS A 149 -29.56 3.88 4.21
N ALA A 150 -30.09 3.95 2.99
CA ALA A 150 -29.86 2.94 1.94
C ALA A 150 -28.37 2.82 1.56
N LEU A 151 -27.63 3.93 1.56
CA LEU A 151 -26.18 3.94 1.33
C LEU A 151 -25.44 3.11 2.39
N VAL A 152 -25.74 3.34 3.67
CA VAL A 152 -25.13 2.61 4.79
C VAL A 152 -25.52 1.12 4.76
N GLU A 153 -26.79 0.81 4.48
CA GLU A 153 -27.27 -0.57 4.35
C GLU A 153 -26.61 -1.32 3.18
N GLN A 154 -26.50 -0.68 2.00
CA GLN A 154 -25.76 -1.24 0.87
C GLN A 154 -24.30 -1.48 1.25
N ALA A 155 -23.66 -0.54 1.97
CA ALA A 155 -22.29 -0.68 2.40
C ALA A 155 -22.06 -1.91 3.30
N HIS A 156 -22.91 -2.09 4.31
CA HIS A 156 -22.84 -3.23 5.22
C HIS A 156 -23.10 -4.56 4.51
N ALA A 157 -24.10 -4.60 3.61
CA ALA A 157 -24.42 -5.80 2.84
C ALA A 157 -23.27 -6.20 1.90
N GLN A 158 -22.69 -5.24 1.17
CA GLN A 158 -21.59 -5.51 0.24
C GLN A 158 -20.30 -5.91 0.95
N VAL A 159 -19.97 -5.26 2.08
CA VAL A 159 -18.81 -5.68 2.89
C VAL A 159 -19.01 -7.11 3.41
N ARG A 160 -20.23 -7.48 3.86
CA ARG A 160 -20.54 -8.86 4.23
C ARG A 160 -20.29 -9.83 3.07
N GLU A 161 -20.79 -9.53 1.86
CA GLU A 161 -20.56 -10.35 0.66
C GLU A 161 -19.06 -10.55 0.37
N LEU A 162 -18.27 -9.48 0.49
CA LEU A 162 -16.82 -9.54 0.30
C LEU A 162 -16.13 -10.41 1.36
N MET A 163 -16.60 -10.37 2.61
CA MET A 163 -16.06 -11.16 3.71
C MET A 163 -16.53 -12.62 3.73
N THR A 164 -17.56 -13.00 2.96
CA THR A 164 -18.08 -14.38 2.91
C THR A 164 -17.71 -15.12 1.64
N ASN A 165 -17.78 -14.46 0.47
CA ASN A 165 -17.83 -15.17 -0.81
C ASN A 165 -16.46 -15.43 -1.42
N TYR A 166 -15.41 -14.76 -0.93
CA TYR A 166 -14.08 -14.78 -1.54
C TYR A 166 -13.05 -15.54 -0.71
N GLY A 167 -13.45 -16.20 0.39
CA GLY A 167 -12.54 -16.91 1.30
C GLY A 167 -11.79 -15.98 2.25
N LYS A 168 -10.55 -16.35 2.63
CA LYS A 168 -9.68 -15.57 3.52
C LYS A 168 -9.27 -14.22 2.92
N ILE A 169 -9.53 -13.11 3.61
CA ILE A 169 -9.13 -11.74 3.23
C ILE A 169 -8.22 -11.15 4.31
N ASP A 170 -7.02 -10.71 3.93
CA ASP A 170 -5.99 -10.27 4.88
C ASP A 170 -6.09 -8.78 5.23
N VAL A 171 -6.59 -7.93 4.31
CA VAL A 171 -6.74 -6.48 4.53
C VAL A 171 -8.10 -5.99 4.03
N LEU A 172 -8.80 -5.19 4.84
CA LEU A 172 -9.92 -4.36 4.42
C LEU A 172 -9.53 -2.88 4.55
N TRP A 173 -9.39 -2.23 3.41
CA TRP A 173 -8.92 -0.86 3.29
C TRP A 173 -10.13 0.04 2.96
N TYR A 174 -10.74 0.64 3.97
CA TYR A 174 -11.85 1.56 3.75
C TYR A 174 -11.40 2.89 3.19
N ASP A 175 -12.29 3.56 2.48
CA ASP A 175 -12.08 4.92 2.04
C ASP A 175 -13.40 5.65 1.81
N GLY A 176 -13.38 6.96 1.60
CA GLY A 176 -14.63 7.72 1.44
C GLY A 176 -15.47 7.76 2.71
N GLY A 177 -14.84 7.62 3.88
CA GLY A 177 -15.51 7.71 5.18
C GLY A 177 -15.88 9.13 5.57
N TRP A 178 -15.28 10.15 4.96
CA TRP A 178 -15.67 11.54 5.17
C TRP A 178 -17.13 11.75 4.74
N VAL A 179 -17.88 12.56 5.49
CA VAL A 179 -19.29 12.83 5.19
C VAL A 179 -19.54 14.34 5.31
N PRO A 180 -20.03 15.01 4.26
CA PRO A 180 -20.23 16.47 4.26
C PRO A 180 -21.04 16.97 5.46
N GLY A 181 -20.51 17.95 6.19
CA GLY A 181 -21.19 18.57 7.34
C GLY A 181 -21.09 17.80 8.66
N LEU A 182 -20.49 16.61 8.70
CA LEU A 182 -20.20 15.90 9.94
C LEU A 182 -18.78 16.17 10.42
N LYS A 183 -18.60 16.24 11.74
CA LYS A 183 -17.27 16.25 12.38
C LYS A 183 -16.70 14.84 12.45
N GLN A 184 -15.40 14.75 12.70
CA GLN A 184 -14.66 13.48 12.70
C GLN A 184 -15.25 12.46 13.69
N GLU A 185 -15.68 12.92 14.85
CA GLU A 185 -16.28 12.11 15.92
C GLU A 185 -17.65 11.52 15.54
N GLU A 186 -18.37 12.13 14.59
CA GLU A 186 -19.70 11.71 14.14
C GLU A 186 -19.65 10.71 12.97
N ILE A 187 -18.51 10.62 12.28
CA ILE A 187 -18.33 9.77 11.09
C ILE A 187 -18.63 8.29 11.41
N ALA A 188 -18.08 7.79 12.53
CA ALA A 188 -18.24 6.39 12.91
C ALA A 188 -19.70 6.02 13.22
N ASP A 189 -20.48 6.98 13.70
CA ASP A 189 -21.89 6.78 14.02
C ASP A 189 -22.74 6.78 12.76
N PHE A 190 -22.48 7.70 11.82
CA PHE A 190 -23.15 7.72 10.51
C PHE A 190 -22.98 6.39 9.76
N TRP A 191 -21.75 5.90 9.65
CA TRP A 191 -21.47 4.64 8.95
C TRP A 191 -21.81 3.39 9.76
N ARG A 192 -22.23 3.52 11.02
CA ARG A 192 -22.38 2.41 11.97
C ARG A 192 -21.11 1.55 12.01
N SER A 193 -19.94 2.19 12.02
CA SER A 193 -18.65 1.54 11.81
C SER A 193 -18.32 0.48 12.86
N ARG A 194 -18.79 0.66 14.11
CA ARG A 194 -18.62 -0.36 15.17
C ARG A 194 -19.32 -1.65 14.83
N GLU A 195 -20.55 -1.56 14.33
CA GLU A 195 -21.32 -2.72 13.89
C GLU A 195 -20.70 -3.36 12.64
N LEU A 196 -20.34 -2.52 11.66
CA LEU A 196 -19.70 -2.95 10.42
C LEU A 196 -18.42 -3.75 10.71
N ASN A 197 -17.55 -3.19 11.54
CA ASN A 197 -16.24 -3.77 11.81
C ASN A 197 -16.33 -4.96 12.77
N ALA A 198 -17.31 -4.99 13.69
CA ALA A 198 -17.63 -6.20 14.44
C ALA A 198 -18.10 -7.34 13.53
N MET A 199 -18.95 -7.05 12.54
CA MET A 199 -19.37 -8.02 11.54
C MET A 199 -18.18 -8.54 10.71
N VAL A 200 -17.32 -7.64 10.23
CA VAL A 200 -16.08 -8.01 9.52
C VAL A 200 -15.21 -8.93 10.38
N ARG A 201 -14.99 -8.59 11.65
CA ARG A 201 -14.19 -9.40 12.59
C ARG A 201 -14.81 -10.75 12.91
N SER A 202 -16.13 -10.84 12.96
CA SER A 202 -16.83 -12.11 13.17
C SER A 202 -16.63 -13.07 12.00
N LEU A 203 -16.57 -12.55 10.77
CA LEU A 203 -16.41 -13.35 9.54
C LEU A 203 -14.95 -13.64 9.22
N GLN A 204 -14.06 -12.68 9.50
CA GLN A 204 -12.63 -12.73 9.20
C GLN A 204 -11.83 -12.31 10.45
N PRO A 205 -11.68 -13.17 11.48
CA PRO A 205 -11.04 -12.78 12.74
C PRO A 205 -9.60 -12.25 12.62
N HIS A 206 -8.88 -12.64 11.56
CA HIS A 206 -7.48 -12.31 11.31
C HIS A 206 -7.25 -11.04 10.48
N ILE A 207 -8.31 -10.42 9.93
CA ILE A 207 -8.18 -9.33 8.95
C ILE A 207 -7.43 -8.12 9.54
N LEU A 208 -6.91 -7.22 8.72
CA LEU A 208 -6.45 -5.90 9.16
C LEU A 208 -7.36 -4.84 8.57
N ILE A 209 -7.78 -3.87 9.38
CA ILE A 209 -8.66 -2.79 8.95
C ILE A 209 -7.96 -1.45 9.17
N ASN A 210 -8.06 -0.54 8.21
CA ASN A 210 -7.43 0.77 8.30
C ASN A 210 -8.27 1.78 9.11
N ASN A 211 -7.65 2.93 9.41
CA ASN A 211 -8.24 4.02 10.19
C ASN A 211 -9.29 4.90 9.47
N ARG A 212 -9.93 4.41 8.40
CA ARG A 212 -10.76 5.25 7.50
C ARG A 212 -12.27 5.06 7.62
N SER A 213 -12.75 4.20 8.52
CA SER A 213 -14.18 4.10 8.86
C SER A 213 -14.63 5.10 9.93
N GLY A 214 -13.77 6.05 10.34
CA GLY A 214 -14.01 6.91 11.51
C GLY A 214 -13.61 6.27 12.84
N LEU A 215 -13.11 5.03 12.81
CA LEU A 215 -12.48 4.35 13.93
C LEU A 215 -10.96 4.26 13.70
N PRO A 216 -10.13 4.20 14.76
CA PRO A 216 -8.67 4.13 14.60
C PRO A 216 -8.18 2.88 13.86
N GLU A 217 -8.76 1.73 14.17
CA GLU A 217 -8.47 0.34 13.71
C GLU A 217 -6.99 0.00 13.49
N ASP A 218 -6.63 -1.11 12.86
CA ASP A 218 -5.32 -1.75 13.09
C ASP A 218 -4.12 -0.91 12.61
N PHE A 219 -4.28 -0.01 11.63
CA PHE A 219 -3.17 0.81 11.13
C PHE A 219 -3.59 2.17 10.54
N ASP A 220 -2.68 3.14 10.61
CA ASP A 220 -2.86 4.48 10.04
C ASP A 220 -2.51 4.54 8.54
N THR A 221 -3.08 5.50 7.81
CA THR A 221 -2.95 5.59 6.34
C THR A 221 -2.50 6.96 5.79
N PRO A 222 -1.24 7.40 6.07
CA PRO A 222 -0.67 8.57 5.41
C PRO A 222 -0.77 8.47 3.88
N GLU A 223 -1.31 9.50 3.23
CA GLU A 223 -1.58 9.47 1.79
C GLU A 223 -0.67 10.43 1.02
N GLN A 224 -0.06 9.96 -0.07
CA GLN A 224 0.83 10.71 -0.95
C GLN A 224 2.06 11.35 -0.28
N ARG A 225 2.31 11.00 0.99
CA ARG A 225 3.48 11.35 1.79
C ARG A 225 3.87 10.16 2.65
N VAL A 226 5.17 9.97 2.86
CA VAL A 226 5.70 8.97 3.81
C VAL A 226 5.93 9.67 5.14
N ALA A 227 5.06 9.40 6.11
CA ALA A 227 5.11 9.99 7.45
C ALA A 227 4.87 8.88 8.47
N ALA A 228 5.85 8.66 9.36
CA ALA A 228 5.72 7.62 10.36
C ALA A 228 4.68 7.97 11.41
N SER A 229 3.88 6.99 11.81
CA SER A 229 3.08 7.10 13.03
C SER A 229 3.97 7.03 14.27
N GLU A 230 3.35 7.30 15.42
CA GLU A 230 3.98 7.13 16.73
C GLU A 230 4.55 5.71 16.90
N PRO A 231 5.67 5.54 17.63
CA PRO A 231 6.23 4.21 17.89
C PRO A 231 5.19 3.24 18.47
N GLY A 232 5.18 2.00 17.95
CA GLY A 232 4.20 0.97 18.33
C GLY A 232 2.87 1.03 17.56
N ARG A 233 2.60 2.10 16.81
CA ARG A 233 1.42 2.20 15.94
C ARG A 233 1.76 1.74 14.53
N ALA A 234 1.09 0.68 14.05
CA ALA A 234 1.22 0.26 12.67
C ALA A 234 0.68 1.32 11.71
N TRP A 235 1.33 1.47 10.55
CA TRP A 235 0.95 2.45 9.54
C TRP A 235 1.41 2.06 8.14
N GLU A 236 0.74 2.61 7.14
CA GLU A 236 1.01 2.37 5.73
C GLU A 236 0.87 3.65 4.92
N SER A 237 1.95 4.05 4.26
CA SER A 237 1.85 5.09 3.25
C SER A 237 1.37 4.52 1.93
N CYS A 238 0.23 5.00 1.45
CA CYS A 238 -0.20 4.76 0.07
C CYS A 238 0.30 5.88 -0.85
N MET A 239 0.78 5.50 -2.04
CA MET A 239 1.34 6.46 -3.00
C MET A 239 1.15 6.03 -4.45
N THR A 240 0.99 7.00 -5.34
CA THR A 240 0.86 6.76 -6.79
C THR A 240 2.20 6.73 -7.53
N ILE A 241 2.33 5.94 -8.59
CA ILE A 241 3.48 6.05 -9.51
C ILE A 241 3.34 7.31 -10.39
N GLY A 242 2.20 7.44 -11.08
CA GLY A 242 1.84 8.67 -11.80
C GLY A 242 1.33 9.74 -10.84
N ARG A 243 1.58 11.03 -11.10
CA ARG A 243 1.19 12.12 -10.19
C ARG A 243 -0.20 12.70 -10.46
N GLY A 244 -0.85 12.33 -11.56
CA GLY A 244 -2.16 12.86 -11.93
C GLY A 244 -3.31 12.32 -11.09
N ALA A 245 -3.40 11.00 -10.90
CA ALA A 245 -4.49 10.35 -10.17
C ALA A 245 -4.12 8.93 -9.72
N TRP A 246 -5.01 8.27 -8.95
CA TRP A 246 -4.86 6.86 -8.58
C TRP A 246 -5.25 5.94 -9.75
N GLY A 247 -6.41 6.19 -10.35
CA GLY A 247 -6.90 5.51 -11.53
C GLY A 247 -6.12 5.90 -12.80
N TYR A 248 -6.40 5.18 -13.89
CA TYR A 248 -5.72 5.41 -15.16
C TYR A 248 -5.91 6.84 -15.69
N VAL A 249 -4.79 7.47 -16.03
CA VAL A 249 -4.71 8.73 -16.78
C VAL A 249 -4.02 8.45 -18.11
N HIS A 250 -4.70 8.74 -19.23
CA HIS A 250 -4.27 8.36 -20.58
C HIS A 250 -2.91 8.97 -20.95
N ASN A 251 -2.77 10.26 -20.71
CA ASN A 251 -1.57 11.05 -21.00
C ASN A 251 -0.93 11.55 -19.70
N GLU A 252 -0.61 10.64 -18.78
CA GLU A 252 0.12 10.98 -17.55
C GLU A 252 1.51 11.52 -17.91
N PRO A 253 1.81 12.81 -17.66
CA PRO A 253 3.09 13.38 -18.04
C PRO A 253 4.17 13.12 -16.96
N ASN A 254 3.79 12.80 -15.72
CA ASN A 254 4.69 12.89 -14.59
C ASN A 254 4.66 11.64 -13.71
N PHE A 255 5.56 10.71 -14.03
CA PHE A 255 5.80 9.51 -13.24
C PHE A 255 6.98 9.71 -12.29
N ARG A 256 6.81 9.32 -11.03
CA ARG A 256 7.90 9.27 -10.05
C ARG A 256 9.07 8.42 -10.57
N THR A 257 10.30 8.82 -10.29
CA THR A 257 11.48 8.07 -10.74
C THR A 257 11.71 6.85 -9.85
N VAL A 258 12.46 5.86 -10.33
CA VAL A 258 12.82 4.67 -9.53
C VAL A 258 13.54 5.05 -8.22
N PRO A 259 14.53 5.98 -8.22
CA PRO A 259 15.12 6.47 -6.96
C PRO A 259 14.10 7.03 -5.97
N GLN A 260 13.12 7.82 -6.42
CA GLN A 260 12.09 8.37 -5.53
C GLN A 260 11.26 7.25 -4.89
N LEU A 261 10.87 6.24 -5.67
CA LEU A 261 10.06 5.13 -5.18
C LEU A 261 10.82 4.23 -4.19
N ILE A 262 12.09 3.93 -4.47
CA ILE A 262 12.95 3.16 -3.56
C ILE A 262 13.17 3.96 -2.26
N GLN A 263 13.48 5.25 -2.35
CA GLN A 263 13.66 6.09 -1.16
C GLN A 263 12.37 6.19 -0.33
N HIS A 264 11.20 6.26 -0.95
CA HIS A 264 9.93 6.21 -0.21
C HIS A 264 9.72 4.87 0.52
N LEU A 265 10.03 3.74 -0.14
CA LEU A 265 10.00 2.42 0.50
C LEU A 265 10.96 2.33 1.69
N VAL A 266 12.20 2.80 1.52
CA VAL A 266 13.21 2.82 2.59
C VAL A 266 12.76 3.71 3.74
N THR A 267 12.23 4.90 3.47
CA THR A 267 11.71 5.81 4.50
C THR A 267 10.56 5.17 5.28
N ALA A 268 9.67 4.42 4.61
CA ALA A 268 8.61 3.69 5.29
C ALA A 268 9.20 2.59 6.19
N ALA A 269 10.11 1.77 5.66
CA ALA A 269 10.77 0.70 6.39
C ALA A 269 11.58 1.19 7.61
N ALA A 270 12.25 2.35 7.50
CA ALA A 270 12.98 3.00 8.57
C ALA A 270 12.08 3.51 9.70
N GLY A 271 10.82 3.83 9.39
CA GLY A 271 9.79 4.22 10.35
C GLY A 271 8.88 3.08 10.81
N GLU A 272 9.26 1.82 10.56
CA GLU A 272 8.45 0.61 10.85
C GLU A 272 7.09 0.55 10.14
N GLY A 273 6.92 1.33 9.08
CA GLY A 273 5.70 1.36 8.27
C GLY A 273 5.79 0.51 7.02
N ASN A 274 4.65 0.47 6.33
CA ASN A 274 4.53 -0.16 5.03
C ASN A 274 4.39 0.89 3.91
N PHE A 275 4.80 0.51 2.70
CA PHE A 275 4.61 1.30 1.49
C PHE A 275 3.71 0.56 0.52
N LEU A 276 2.55 1.13 0.24
CA LEU A 276 1.54 0.60 -0.67
C LEU A 276 1.55 1.40 -1.97
N LEU A 277 2.21 0.84 -3.00
CA LEU A 277 2.46 1.55 -4.25
C LEU A 277 1.38 1.23 -5.29
N ASN A 278 0.73 2.27 -5.82
CA ASN A 278 -0.40 2.13 -6.71
C ASN A 278 -0.04 2.00 -8.19
N VAL A 279 -0.80 1.15 -8.89
CA VAL A 279 -0.95 1.12 -10.34
C VAL A 279 -2.39 1.45 -10.74
N GLY A 280 -2.54 2.13 -11.88
CA GLY A 280 -3.84 2.43 -12.50
C GLY A 280 -3.97 1.72 -13.86
N PRO A 281 -4.49 0.47 -13.91
CA PRO A 281 -4.58 -0.29 -15.15
C PRO A 281 -5.47 0.38 -16.21
N LYS A 282 -5.13 0.16 -17.48
CA LYS A 282 -5.90 0.64 -18.63
C LYS A 282 -7.32 0.03 -18.68
N PRO A 283 -8.25 0.61 -19.48
CA PRO A 283 -9.58 0.03 -19.73
C PRO A 283 -9.57 -1.43 -20.20
N ASP A 284 -8.50 -1.84 -20.88
CA ASP A 284 -8.36 -3.20 -21.41
C ASP A 284 -7.92 -4.22 -20.36
N GLY A 285 -7.55 -3.78 -19.15
CA GLY A 285 -7.08 -4.61 -18.03
C GLY A 285 -5.57 -4.75 -17.91
N THR A 286 -4.78 -4.11 -18.78
CA THR A 286 -3.31 -4.17 -18.70
C THR A 286 -2.71 -2.98 -17.93
N ILE A 287 -1.67 -3.26 -17.15
CA ILE A 287 -0.89 -2.23 -16.42
C ILE A 287 0.01 -1.48 -17.42
N ARG A 288 0.23 -0.17 -17.20
CA ARG A 288 1.02 0.65 -18.15
C ARG A 288 2.49 0.24 -18.13
N ARG A 289 3.17 0.36 -19.27
CA ARG A 289 4.59 -0.01 -19.40
C ARG A 289 5.46 0.78 -18.41
N GLU A 290 5.14 2.05 -18.21
CA GLU A 290 5.83 2.96 -17.30
C GLU A 290 5.75 2.49 -15.84
N GLU A 291 4.61 1.92 -15.44
CA GLU A 291 4.40 1.34 -14.11
C GLU A 291 5.14 0.00 -14.01
N VAL A 292 5.00 -0.88 -15.02
CA VAL A 292 5.69 -2.19 -15.09
C VAL A 292 7.20 -2.01 -14.93
N THR A 293 7.84 -1.17 -15.74
CA THR A 293 9.30 -0.98 -15.70
C THR A 293 9.79 -0.47 -14.35
N ARG A 294 9.02 0.38 -13.65
CA ARG A 294 9.38 0.86 -12.32
C ARG A 294 9.24 -0.22 -11.26
N LEU A 295 8.16 -0.99 -11.31
CA LEU A 295 7.95 -2.13 -10.41
C LEU A 295 9.04 -3.20 -10.59
N GLN A 296 9.41 -3.51 -11.83
CA GLN A 296 10.51 -4.43 -12.12
C GLN A 296 11.87 -3.92 -11.62
N ALA A 297 12.14 -2.61 -11.75
CA ALA A 297 13.36 -2.01 -11.23
C ALA A 297 13.42 -2.05 -9.69
N ILE A 298 12.31 -1.78 -9.01
CA ILE A 298 12.16 -1.94 -7.55
C ILE A 298 12.39 -3.40 -7.16
N GLY A 299 11.77 -4.35 -7.89
CA GLY A 299 11.93 -5.78 -7.66
C GLY A 299 13.36 -6.26 -7.80
N LYS A 300 14.07 -5.81 -8.84
CA LYS A 300 15.50 -6.09 -9.03
C LYS A 300 16.32 -5.58 -7.85
N TRP A 301 16.06 -4.36 -7.37
CA TRP A 301 16.75 -3.81 -6.21
C TRP A 301 16.43 -4.60 -4.93
N LEU A 302 15.16 -4.96 -4.68
CA LEU A 302 14.72 -5.75 -3.53
C LEU A 302 15.25 -7.20 -3.55
N SER A 303 15.50 -7.78 -4.73
CA SER A 303 16.08 -9.13 -4.82
C SER A 303 17.48 -9.23 -4.20
N VAL A 304 18.19 -8.10 -4.11
CA VAL A 304 19.53 -7.98 -3.54
C VAL A 304 19.48 -7.37 -2.14
N ASN A 305 18.75 -6.27 -1.99
CA ASN A 305 18.75 -5.45 -0.77
C ASN A 305 17.56 -5.75 0.16
N GLY A 306 16.69 -6.70 -0.18
CA GLY A 306 15.44 -6.95 0.54
C GLY A 306 15.61 -7.31 2.02
N GLU A 307 16.75 -7.85 2.43
CA GLU A 307 17.02 -8.11 3.86
C GLU A 307 17.06 -6.84 4.72
N SER A 308 17.32 -5.67 4.12
CA SER A 308 17.29 -4.38 4.80
C SER A 308 15.88 -3.76 4.88
N ILE A 309 14.90 -4.36 4.21
CA ILE A 309 13.51 -3.90 4.16
C ILE A 309 12.59 -4.85 4.92
N TYR A 310 12.47 -6.11 4.50
CA TYR A 310 11.44 -7.01 5.05
C TYR A 310 11.67 -7.31 6.52
N GLY A 311 10.68 -7.00 7.36
CA GLY A 311 10.76 -7.13 8.81
C GLY A 311 11.81 -6.21 9.45
N SER A 312 12.10 -5.07 8.82
CA SER A 312 12.96 -4.04 9.41
C SER A 312 12.32 -3.38 10.62
N GLU A 313 13.15 -2.90 11.52
CA GLU A 313 12.83 -2.12 12.72
C GLU A 313 13.46 -0.72 12.61
N ARG A 314 13.04 0.19 13.51
CA ARG A 314 13.69 1.50 13.66
C ARG A 314 15.13 1.32 14.13
N CYS A 315 16.06 1.97 13.44
CA CYS A 315 17.46 2.02 13.86
C CYS A 315 17.68 3.19 14.84
N PRO A 316 18.31 2.99 16.01
CA PRO A 316 18.48 4.04 17.01
C PRO A 316 19.52 5.11 16.63
N PHE A 317 20.34 4.85 15.61
CA PHE A 317 21.23 5.82 14.99
C PHE A 317 20.88 6.00 13.52
N GLU A 318 21.20 7.17 12.96
CA GLU A 318 20.91 7.53 11.57
C GLU A 318 22.18 7.73 10.75
N ALA A 319 22.08 7.49 9.44
CA ALA A 319 23.14 7.84 8.49
C ALA A 319 23.20 9.36 8.17
N LYS A 320 22.26 10.15 8.72
CA LYS A 320 22.22 11.62 8.68
C LYS A 320 22.44 12.19 7.26
N SER A 321 23.63 12.70 6.99
CA SER A 321 23.94 13.43 5.76
C SER A 321 23.96 12.54 4.52
N VAL A 322 24.18 11.23 4.64
CA VAL A 322 24.32 10.34 3.47
C VAL A 322 23.02 9.60 3.10
N GLY A 323 22.08 9.47 4.04
CA GLY A 323 20.82 8.75 3.81
C GLY A 323 20.15 8.30 5.10
N LEU A 324 19.60 7.08 5.09
CA LEU A 324 18.80 6.52 6.18
C LEU A 324 19.40 5.21 6.72
N THR A 325 18.82 4.73 7.81
CA THR A 325 19.14 3.44 8.42
C THR A 325 17.89 2.63 8.71
N THR A 326 18.01 1.32 8.55
CA THR A 326 17.06 0.34 9.09
C THR A 326 17.80 -0.65 10.00
N ALA A 327 17.08 -1.34 10.87
CA ALA A 327 17.64 -2.35 11.76
C ALA A 327 16.93 -3.70 11.59
N LYS A 328 17.63 -4.81 11.87
CA LYS A 328 17.00 -6.14 12.00
C LYS A 328 17.89 -7.07 12.83
N GLY A 329 17.42 -7.47 14.00
CA GLY A 329 18.20 -8.28 14.93
C GLY A 329 19.49 -7.56 15.33
N ASN A 330 20.65 -8.18 15.11
CA ASN A 330 21.97 -7.59 15.40
C ASN A 330 22.58 -6.86 14.19
N ASN A 331 21.78 -6.55 13.17
CA ASN A 331 22.25 -5.84 11.98
C ASN A 331 21.64 -4.45 11.90
N ALA A 332 22.44 -3.50 11.44
CA ALA A 332 21.97 -2.22 10.93
C ALA A 332 22.31 -2.12 9.44
N TYR A 333 21.43 -1.48 8.66
CA TYR A 333 21.62 -1.29 7.23
C TYR A 333 21.68 0.19 6.94
N VAL A 334 22.77 0.63 6.34
CA VAL A 334 23.01 2.02 5.96
C VAL A 334 22.61 2.17 4.50
N HIS A 335 21.50 2.87 4.26
CA HIS A 335 20.99 3.21 2.94
C HIS A 335 21.66 4.50 2.46
N VAL A 336 22.58 4.39 1.49
CA VAL A 336 23.45 5.48 1.06
C VAL A 336 22.87 6.16 -0.19
N PHE A 337 21.91 7.07 0.02
CA PHE A 337 21.30 7.84 -1.06
C PHE A 337 22.23 8.87 -1.69
N ARG A 338 23.22 9.34 -0.91
CA ARG A 338 24.20 10.36 -1.34
C ARG A 338 25.59 9.74 -1.26
N TRP A 339 25.95 9.02 -2.32
CA TRP A 339 27.22 8.30 -2.39
C TRP A 339 28.44 9.24 -2.31
N PRO A 340 29.42 8.95 -1.45
CA PRO A 340 30.58 9.82 -1.26
C PRO A 340 31.58 9.71 -2.41
N LYS A 341 32.13 10.84 -2.85
CA LYS A 341 33.18 10.86 -3.89
C LYS A 341 34.52 10.26 -3.44
N GLN A 342 34.77 10.26 -2.14
CA GLN A 342 36.08 9.90 -1.55
C GLN A 342 36.16 8.43 -1.11
N GLY A 343 35.17 7.59 -1.45
CA GLY A 343 35.18 6.17 -1.08
C GLY A 343 35.03 5.92 0.43
N GLU A 344 34.42 6.88 1.14
CA GLU A 344 34.21 6.83 2.58
C GLU A 344 32.83 7.33 2.97
N VAL A 345 32.07 6.50 3.68
CA VAL A 345 30.80 6.89 4.33
C VAL A 345 31.06 7.10 5.82
N THR A 346 30.58 8.20 6.40
CA THR A 346 30.58 8.40 7.86
C THR A 346 29.19 8.12 8.42
N VAL A 347 29.11 7.28 9.46
CA VAL A 347 27.90 7.04 10.25
C VAL A 347 28.15 7.47 11.71
N PRO A 348 27.45 8.49 12.21
CA PRO A 348 27.62 8.94 13.59
C PRO A 348 26.81 8.09 14.58
N GLY A 349 27.23 8.09 15.84
CA GLY A 349 26.43 7.65 16.98
C GLY A 349 26.31 6.13 17.15
N VAL A 350 26.99 5.30 16.36
CA VAL A 350 26.96 3.85 16.53
C VAL A 350 27.66 3.46 17.85
N LYS A 351 26.93 2.93 18.84
CA LYS A 351 27.53 2.53 20.12
C LYS A 351 28.23 1.18 20.06
N ASN A 352 27.60 0.22 19.37
CA ASN A 352 28.08 -1.15 19.21
C ASN A 352 29.51 -1.24 18.66
N GLU A 353 30.17 -2.36 18.96
CA GLU A 353 31.27 -2.85 18.14
C GLU A 353 30.72 -3.34 16.79
N ILE A 354 31.34 -2.91 15.69
CA ILE A 354 30.97 -3.35 14.34
C ILE A 354 31.91 -4.49 13.94
N LYS A 355 31.38 -5.71 13.90
CA LYS A 355 32.12 -6.92 13.52
C LYS A 355 32.46 -6.94 12.04
N SER A 356 31.54 -6.49 11.20
CA SER A 356 31.75 -6.42 9.76
C SER A 356 30.89 -5.32 9.11
N ALA A 357 31.39 -4.75 8.02
CA ALA A 357 30.65 -3.84 7.16
C ALA A 357 30.73 -4.35 5.70
N THR A 358 29.58 -4.63 5.08
CA THR A 358 29.52 -5.27 3.76
C THR A 358 28.55 -4.53 2.84
N VAL A 359 29.01 -4.17 1.64
CA VAL A 359 28.16 -3.63 0.57
C VAL A 359 27.31 -4.76 0.01
N LEU A 360 25.99 -4.73 0.20
CA LEU A 360 25.12 -5.88 -0.07
C LEU A 360 25.17 -6.36 -1.53
N CYS A 361 25.13 -5.42 -2.48
CA CYS A 361 25.05 -5.76 -3.90
C CYS A 361 26.35 -6.28 -4.52
N THR A 362 27.49 -6.12 -3.85
CA THR A 362 28.79 -6.59 -4.35
C THR A 362 29.48 -7.61 -3.44
N GLY A 363 29.05 -7.72 -2.18
CA GLY A 363 29.74 -8.47 -1.14
C GLY A 363 31.07 -7.83 -0.71
N GLN A 364 31.40 -6.65 -1.21
CA GLN A 364 32.64 -5.95 -0.87
C GLN A 364 32.62 -5.57 0.62
N LYS A 365 33.68 -5.92 1.35
CA LYS A 365 33.89 -5.46 2.73
C LYS A 365 34.41 -4.03 2.74
N ALA A 366 33.81 -3.19 3.57
CA ALA A 366 34.32 -1.86 3.91
C ALA A 366 35.19 -1.97 5.17
N ALA A 367 36.29 -1.22 5.21
CA ALA A 367 37.08 -1.09 6.43
C ALA A 367 36.34 -0.19 7.42
N VAL A 368 36.30 -0.58 8.69
CA VAL A 368 35.64 0.19 9.75
C VAL A 368 36.71 0.87 10.60
N GLU A 369 36.61 2.19 10.74
CA GLU A 369 37.50 2.97 11.60
C GLU A 369 36.68 3.84 12.55
N ARG A 370 37.01 3.79 13.84
CA ARG A 370 36.39 4.64 14.87
C ARG A 370 37.10 6.00 14.91
N GLY A 371 36.31 7.06 14.80
CA GLY A 371 36.77 8.45 14.92
C GLY A 371 36.38 9.09 16.26
N THR A 372 36.86 10.31 16.46
CA THR A 372 36.41 11.18 17.55
C THR A 372 34.93 11.56 17.38
N ASN A 373 34.29 12.04 18.45
CA ASN A 373 32.87 12.48 18.45
C ASN A 373 31.88 11.40 17.99
N SER A 374 32.10 10.15 18.42
CA SER A 374 31.25 9.00 18.08
C SER A 374 31.08 8.77 16.57
N ARG A 375 32.09 9.12 15.77
CA ARG A 375 32.08 8.91 14.33
C ARG A 375 32.54 7.49 13.99
N THR A 376 31.87 6.86 13.04
CA THR A 376 32.32 5.62 12.41
C THR A 376 32.55 5.88 10.93
N PHE A 377 33.73 5.55 10.44
CA PHE A 377 34.10 5.64 9.04
C PHE A 377 34.04 4.26 8.39
N LEU A 378 33.31 4.15 7.28
CA LEU A 378 33.25 3.00 6.39
C LEU A 378 34.08 3.33 5.15
N LYS A 379 35.32 2.81 5.09
CA LYS A 379 36.34 3.18 4.11
C LYS A 379 36.55 2.10 3.06
N GLY A 380 37.25 2.47 1.99
CA GLY A 380 37.60 1.56 0.90
C GLY A 380 36.42 1.29 -0.05
N LEU A 381 35.40 2.14 -0.04
CA LEU A 381 34.25 2.06 -0.92
C LEU A 381 34.62 2.51 -2.35
N PRO A 382 33.95 1.99 -3.39
CA PRO A 382 34.20 2.40 -4.76
C PRO A 382 33.86 3.89 -4.99
N LYS A 383 34.53 4.51 -5.98
CA LYS A 383 34.32 5.92 -6.34
C LYS A 383 32.90 6.22 -6.85
N THR A 384 32.25 5.23 -7.44
CA THR A 384 30.87 5.30 -7.94
C THR A 384 29.99 4.36 -7.14
N PRO A 385 28.72 4.71 -6.90
CA PRO A 385 27.80 3.82 -6.21
C PRO A 385 27.62 2.53 -7.02
N PRO A 386 27.81 1.35 -6.40
CA PRO A 386 27.54 0.07 -7.05
C PRO A 386 26.08 -0.09 -7.49
N ASP A 387 25.13 0.45 -6.73
CA ASP A 387 23.72 0.55 -7.12
C ASP A 387 23.33 2.03 -7.32
N PRO A 388 22.80 2.41 -8.50
CA PRO A 388 22.52 3.81 -8.82
C PRO A 388 21.26 4.38 -8.13
N TYR A 389 20.45 3.54 -7.48
CA TYR A 389 19.23 3.97 -6.80
C TYR A 389 19.45 4.11 -5.29
N ASP A 390 20.05 3.08 -4.69
CA ASP A 390 20.42 3.05 -3.28
C ASP A 390 21.42 1.91 -3.04
N THR A 391 22.64 2.26 -2.64
CA THR A 391 23.64 1.26 -2.22
C THR A 391 23.52 1.04 -0.72
N VAL A 392 23.25 -0.21 -0.33
CA VAL A 392 23.09 -0.58 1.08
C VAL A 392 24.37 -1.19 1.63
N ILE A 393 24.82 -0.69 2.78
CA ILE A 393 25.93 -1.26 3.56
C ILE A 393 25.36 -1.89 4.82
N LYS A 394 25.50 -3.21 4.96
CA LYS A 394 25.14 -3.96 6.16
C LYS A 394 26.25 -3.88 7.18
N LEU A 395 25.90 -3.47 8.40
CA LEU A 395 26.73 -3.50 9.58
C LEU A 395 26.28 -4.68 10.44
N GLU A 396 27.17 -5.65 10.65
CA GLU A 396 26.98 -6.72 11.63
C GLU A 396 27.53 -6.23 12.97
N LEU A 397 26.69 -6.20 13.99
CA LEU A 397 27.01 -5.65 15.29
C LEU A 397 27.24 -6.76 16.33
N ASP A 398 27.88 -6.40 17.44
CA ASP A 398 28.07 -7.27 18.59
C ASP A 398 26.78 -7.61 19.37
N GLY A 399 25.74 -6.81 19.21
CA GLY A 399 24.42 -6.99 19.79
C GLY A 399 23.33 -6.27 18.99
N LYS A 400 22.17 -6.02 19.62
CA LYS A 400 21.14 -5.16 19.00
C LYS A 400 21.73 -3.76 18.76
N PRO A 401 21.33 -3.07 17.66
CA PRO A 401 21.73 -1.69 17.43
C PRO A 401 21.45 -0.80 18.64
N GLU A 402 22.44 0.00 19.01
CA GLU A 402 22.40 0.98 20.09
C GLU A 402 23.09 2.28 19.63
N ALA A 403 22.61 3.41 20.15
CA ALA A 403 23.21 4.72 19.89
C ALA A 403 23.93 5.28 21.13
N CYS A 404 24.97 6.09 20.91
CA CYS A 404 25.71 6.81 21.95
C CYS A 404 25.07 8.14 22.34
#